data_AF-A0A022PU15-F1
#
_entry.id   AF-A0A022PU15-F1
#
_cell.length_a   1.000
_cell.length_b   1.000
_cell.length_c   1.000
_cell.angle_alpha   90.00
_cell.angle_beta   90.00
_cell.angle_gamma   90.00
#
_symmetry.space_group_name_H-M   'P 1'
#
loop_
_entity.id
_entity.type
_entity.pdbx_description
1 polymer ?
#
loop_
_entity_poly.entity_id
_entity_poly.type
_entity_poly.pdbx_seq_one_letter_code
_entity_poly.pdbx_strand_id
1 'polypeptide(L)'
;AIIAAARDDDGVLFVEKKLNKTDNSDSHHRFSISMNKVTNDKFLTERERTILRNKDNYGVKATLIDPIGREYDVALKIERTGKTCDCYKIAKPWNQIRKNNGIQTGTVIQLWASRPNGDNLCFKLVLKS
;
A
#
# COMPACT_ATOMS: atom_id res chain seq x y z
N ALA A 1 14.94 21.45 -15.73
CA ALA A 1 14.54 20.52 -14.66
C ALA A 1 13.33 19.76 -15.17
N ILE A 2 13.47 18.45 -15.37
CA ILE A 2 12.37 17.61 -15.85
C ILE A 2 11.41 17.47 -14.67
N ILE A 3 10.32 18.24 -14.70
CA ILE A 3 9.14 17.91 -13.92
C ILE A 3 8.72 16.55 -14.47
N ALA A 4 8.92 15.49 -13.69
CA ALA A 4 8.30 14.22 -13.96
C ALA A 4 6.79 14.47 -13.88
N ALA A 5 6.19 14.77 -15.03
CA ALA A 5 4.75 14.79 -15.19
C ALA A 5 4.24 13.50 -14.59
N ALA A 6 3.37 13.61 -13.59
CA ALA A 6 2.59 12.50 -13.11
C ALA A 6 2.03 11.79 -14.34
N ARG A 7 2.47 10.55 -14.59
CA ARG A 7 1.83 9.70 -15.60
C ARG A 7 0.35 9.67 -15.24
N ASP A 8 -0.49 10.15 -16.16
CA ASP A 8 -1.94 10.05 -16.08
C ASP A 8 -2.32 8.55 -15.96
N ASP A 9 -2.61 8.17 -14.72
CA ASP A 9 -3.87 7.59 -14.24
C ASP A 9 -4.52 6.37 -14.95
N ASP A 10 -3.82 5.23 -14.98
CA ASP A 10 -4.46 3.89 -15.08
C ASP A 10 -4.60 3.20 -13.70
N GLY A 11 -4.42 3.97 -12.62
CA GLY A 11 -4.48 3.45 -11.25
C GLY A 11 -5.89 3.41 -10.69
N VAL A 12 -6.25 2.35 -9.96
CA VAL A 12 -7.46 2.34 -9.13
C VAL A 12 -7.12 2.80 -7.72
N LEU A 13 -7.96 3.66 -7.13
CA LEU A 13 -7.82 4.02 -5.72
C LEU A 13 -8.02 2.77 -4.86
N PHE A 14 -6.96 2.32 -4.19
CA PHE A 14 -7.03 1.16 -3.31
C PHE A 14 -7.59 1.57 -1.94
N VAL A 15 -7.10 2.67 -1.38
CA VAL A 15 -7.58 3.22 -0.10
C VAL A 15 -7.25 4.70 0.04
N GLU A 16 -8.14 5.46 0.68
CA GLU A 16 -7.82 6.72 1.34
C GLU A 16 -7.99 6.56 2.85
N LYS A 17 -7.00 6.97 3.64
CA LYS A 17 -7.03 6.80 5.11
C LYS A 17 -6.25 7.89 5.84
N LYS A 18 -6.84 8.37 6.93
CA LYS A 18 -6.13 9.13 7.97
C LYS A 18 -5.34 8.17 8.87
N LEU A 19 -4.03 8.34 8.94
CA LEU A 19 -3.16 7.43 9.70
C LEU A 19 -3.37 7.55 11.21
N ASN A 20 -3.44 6.41 11.87
CA ASN A 20 -3.57 6.33 13.33
C ASN A 20 -2.21 6.06 14.00
N LYS A 21 -2.21 5.89 15.32
CA LYS A 21 -0.99 5.60 16.09
C LYS A 21 -0.31 4.29 15.68
N THR A 22 -1.07 3.27 15.29
CA THR A 22 -0.51 1.96 14.89
C THR A 22 0.18 2.01 13.54
N ASP A 23 -0.33 2.79 12.58
CA ASP A 23 0.33 3.00 11.28
C ASP A 23 1.63 3.82 11.42
N ASN A 24 1.72 4.63 12.47
CA ASN A 24 2.87 5.47 12.81
C ASN A 24 3.84 4.80 13.81
N SER A 25 3.61 3.53 14.14
CA SER A 25 4.39 2.82 15.17
C SER A 25 5.68 2.25 14.59
N ASP A 26 6.81 2.65 15.17
CA ASP A 26 8.12 2.15 14.78
C ASP A 26 8.29 0.63 15.02
N SER A 27 7.48 0.01 15.89
CA SER A 27 7.55 -1.43 16.17
C SER A 27 6.76 -2.32 15.21
N HIS A 28 5.73 -1.77 14.54
CA HIS A 28 4.84 -2.60 13.70
C HIS A 28 5.32 -2.76 12.26
N HIS A 29 6.19 -1.85 11.77
CA HIS A 29 6.83 -1.91 10.45
C HIS A 29 5.87 -2.15 9.25
N ARG A 30 4.59 -1.77 9.40
CA ARG A 30 3.53 -2.12 8.44
C ARG A 30 2.49 -1.01 8.35
N PHE A 31 1.97 -0.82 7.14
CA PHE A 31 0.75 -0.04 6.91
C PHE A 31 -0.44 -0.99 6.83
N SER A 32 -1.42 -0.84 7.71
CA SER A 32 -2.59 -1.73 7.77
C SER A 32 -3.83 -1.07 7.19
N ILE A 33 -4.50 -1.79 6.30
CA ILE A 33 -5.71 -1.36 5.60
C ILE A 33 -6.81 -2.39 5.91
N SER A 34 -7.78 -2.01 6.73
CA SER A 34 -8.94 -2.86 7.00
C SER A 34 -9.73 -3.09 5.70
N MET A 35 -10.12 -4.33 5.40
CA MET A 35 -10.81 -4.64 4.14
C MET A 35 -12.11 -3.86 3.95
N ASN A 36 -12.81 -3.54 5.04
CA ASN A 36 -14.02 -2.71 5.00
C ASN A 36 -13.75 -1.22 4.69
N LYS A 37 -12.49 -0.80 4.59
CA LYS A 37 -12.04 0.54 4.18
C LYS A 37 -11.40 0.55 2.79
N VAL A 38 -11.29 -0.60 2.14
CA VAL A 38 -10.78 -0.69 0.77
C VAL A 38 -11.80 -0.08 -0.18
N THR A 39 -11.33 0.80 -1.04
CA THR A 39 -12.15 1.41 -2.09
C THR A 39 -12.28 0.48 -3.28
N ASN A 40 -11.19 -0.15 -3.71
CA ASN A 40 -11.18 -1.06 -4.85
C ASN A 40 -10.01 -2.05 -4.76
N ASP A 41 -10.28 -3.35 -4.91
CA ASP A 41 -9.25 -4.41 -4.96
C ASP A 41 -9.19 -5.16 -6.30
N LYS A 42 -9.92 -4.71 -7.33
CA LYS A 42 -10.04 -5.38 -8.64
C LYS A 42 -8.71 -5.46 -9.41
N PHE A 43 -7.69 -4.72 -8.97
CA PHE A 43 -6.32 -4.82 -9.50
C PHE A 43 -5.64 -6.16 -9.18
N LEU A 44 -6.16 -6.92 -8.21
CA LEU A 44 -5.65 -8.24 -7.84
C LEU A 44 -6.12 -9.31 -8.82
N THR A 45 -5.16 -10.04 -9.39
CA THR A 45 -5.42 -11.24 -10.20
C THR A 45 -5.89 -12.41 -9.32
N GLU A 46 -6.53 -13.42 -9.92
CA GLU A 46 -7.00 -14.60 -9.18
C GLU A 46 -5.84 -15.37 -8.52
N ARG A 47 -4.69 -15.43 -9.21
CA ARG A 47 -3.45 -16.01 -8.65
C ARG A 47 -3.01 -15.26 -7.40
N GLU A 48 -3.02 -13.94 -7.43
CA GLU A 48 -2.65 -13.12 -6.28
C GLU A 48 -3.65 -13.22 -5.14
N ARG A 49 -4.95 -13.28 -5.43
CA ARG A 49 -5.97 -13.54 -4.40
C ARG A 49 -5.73 -14.88 -3.72
N THR A 50 -5.34 -15.91 -4.47
CA THR A 50 -4.96 -17.22 -3.94
C THR A 50 -3.72 -17.13 -3.05
N ILE A 51 -2.68 -16.42 -3.50
CA ILE A 51 -1.49 -16.14 -2.69
C ILE A 51 -1.92 -15.43 -1.39
N LEU A 52 -2.62 -14.31 -1.47
CA LEU A 52 -3.01 -13.52 -0.30
C LEU A 52 -3.87 -14.30 0.71
N ARG A 53 -4.61 -15.33 0.28
CA ARG A 53 -5.39 -16.21 1.17
C ARG A 53 -4.54 -17.23 1.94
N ASN A 54 -3.34 -17.55 1.47
CA ASN A 54 -2.43 -18.48 2.12
C ASN A 54 -1.53 -17.72 3.11
N LYS A 55 -1.54 -18.14 4.38
CA LYS A 55 -0.82 -17.46 5.48
C LYS A 55 0.69 -17.68 5.45
N ASP A 56 1.17 -18.74 4.80
CA ASP A 56 2.56 -19.20 4.88
C ASP A 56 3.44 -18.68 3.73
N ASN A 57 2.97 -17.68 2.96
CA ASN A 57 3.75 -17.13 1.85
C ASN A 57 4.32 -15.73 2.12
N TYR A 58 5.21 -15.35 1.20
CA TYR A 58 5.88 -14.06 1.19
C TYR A 58 4.98 -12.88 0.80
N GLY A 59 3.70 -13.12 0.46
CA GLY A 59 2.78 -12.12 -0.07
C GLY A 59 2.95 -11.90 -1.57
N VAL A 60 2.24 -10.90 -2.07
CA VAL A 60 2.36 -10.42 -3.46
C VAL A 60 3.41 -9.31 -3.49
N LYS A 61 4.47 -9.48 -4.27
CA LYS A 61 5.50 -8.46 -4.46
C LYS A 61 4.91 -7.27 -5.22
N ALA A 62 5.30 -6.07 -4.81
CA ALA A 62 4.90 -4.84 -5.48
C ALA A 62 5.98 -3.76 -5.33
N THR A 63 5.98 -2.80 -6.23
CA THR A 63 6.75 -1.56 -6.10
C THR A 63 5.86 -0.48 -5.50
N LEU A 64 6.33 0.24 -4.49
CA LEU A 64 5.66 1.45 -3.99
C LEU A 64 6.48 2.67 -4.42
N ILE A 65 5.83 3.59 -5.14
CA ILE A 65 6.38 4.88 -5.55
C ILE A 65 5.86 5.94 -4.58
N ASP A 66 6.77 6.66 -3.92
CA ASP A 66 6.41 7.72 -2.99
C ASP A 66 6.15 9.08 -3.67
N PRO A 67 5.66 10.10 -2.93
CA PRO A 67 5.30 11.40 -3.51
C PRO A 67 6.40 12.11 -4.32
N ILE A 68 7.68 11.82 -4.05
CA ILE A 68 8.80 12.43 -4.78
C ILE A 68 9.42 11.47 -5.81
N GLY A 69 8.79 10.32 -6.04
CA GLY A 69 9.19 9.35 -7.05
C GLY A 69 10.21 8.31 -6.59
N ARG A 70 10.48 8.17 -5.29
CA ARG A 70 11.36 7.09 -4.81
C ARG A 70 10.61 5.76 -4.83
N GLU A 71 11.28 4.72 -5.30
CA GLU A 71 10.73 3.37 -5.40
C GLU A 71 11.17 2.50 -4.22
N TYR A 72 10.25 1.67 -3.73
CA TYR A 72 10.48 0.74 -2.63
C TYR A 72 9.88 -0.63 -2.96
N ASP A 73 10.67 -1.68 -2.82
CA ASP A 73 10.16 -3.05 -2.88
C ASP A 73 9.32 -3.34 -1.63
N VAL A 74 8.04 -3.66 -1.82
CA VAL A 74 7.10 -3.99 -0.76
C VAL A 74 6.41 -5.31 -1.02
N ALA A 75 5.76 -5.85 0.01
CA ALA A 75 4.87 -7.00 -0.14
C ALA A 75 3.47 -6.66 0.39
N LEU A 76 2.45 -6.95 -0.43
CA LEU A 76 1.06 -6.95 -0.01
C LEU A 76 0.72 -8.30 0.64
N LYS A 77 0.12 -8.26 1.82
CA LYS A 77 -0.33 -9.45 2.58
C LYS A 77 -1.73 -9.26 3.14
N ILE A 78 -2.43 -10.35 3.45
CA ILE A 78 -3.63 -10.33 4.30
C ILE A 78 -3.24 -10.83 5.70
N GLU A 79 -3.53 -10.04 6.73
CA GLU A 79 -3.55 -10.52 8.11
C GLU A 79 -5.00 -10.81 8.52
N ARG A 80 -5.23 -12.07 8.90
CA ARG A 80 -6.50 -12.49 9.50
C ARG A 80 -6.43 -12.34 11.01
N THR A 81 -7.02 -11.27 11.51
CA THR A 81 -7.22 -11.09 12.94
C THR A 81 -8.47 -11.85 13.34
N GLY A 82 -8.39 -13.01 13.97
CA GLY A 82 -9.55 -13.87 14.30
C GLY A 82 -10.64 -13.23 15.21
N LYS A 83 -10.51 -11.94 15.57
CA LYS A 83 -11.46 -11.16 16.36
C LYS A 83 -12.06 -9.96 15.60
N THR A 84 -11.51 -9.58 14.44
CA THR A 84 -11.89 -8.38 13.67
C THR A 84 -11.82 -8.66 12.16
N CYS A 85 -12.25 -7.72 11.32
CA CYS A 85 -12.14 -7.86 9.87
C CYS A 85 -10.69 -8.09 9.41
N ASP A 86 -10.51 -8.93 8.39
CA ASP A 86 -9.24 -9.12 7.73
C ASP A 86 -8.67 -7.78 7.24
N CYS A 87 -7.34 -7.67 7.27
CA CYS A 87 -6.63 -6.45 6.88
C CYS A 87 -5.62 -6.76 5.78
N TYR A 88 -5.60 -5.93 4.73
CA TYR A 88 -4.45 -5.84 3.86
C TYR A 88 -3.30 -5.12 4.59
N LYS A 89 -2.07 -5.48 4.22
CA LYS A 89 -0.88 -4.82 4.72
C LYS A 89 0.15 -4.61 3.65
N ILE A 90 0.73 -3.42 3.66
CA ILE A 90 2.00 -3.15 3.00
C ILE A 90 3.09 -3.41 4.03
N ALA A 91 3.86 -4.48 3.81
CA ALA A 91 4.97 -4.88 4.67
C ALA A 91 6.20 -3.98 4.44
N LYS A 92 7.34 -4.34 5.06
CA LYS A 92 8.61 -3.61 4.97
C LYS A 92 8.92 -3.17 3.52
N PRO A 93 9.48 -1.95 3.32
CA PRO A 93 10.06 -1.05 4.33
C PRO A 93 9.14 0.13 4.76
N TRP A 94 7.88 -0.10 5.16
CA TRP A 94 6.94 0.98 5.55
C TRP A 94 7.49 2.08 6.47
N ASN A 95 8.22 1.74 7.54
CA ASN A 95 8.76 2.77 8.44
C ASN A 95 9.73 3.72 7.75
N GLN A 96 10.52 3.21 6.80
CA GLN A 96 11.44 4.03 6.03
C GLN A 96 10.65 4.97 5.12
N ILE A 97 9.66 4.44 4.40
CA ILE A 97 8.74 5.22 3.55
C ILE A 97 8.09 6.34 4.37
N ARG A 98 7.59 6.01 5.56
CA ARG A 98 6.96 6.96 6.47
C ARG A 98 7.90 8.10 6.88
N LYS A 99 9.10 7.75 7.37
CA LYS A 99 10.11 8.72 7.83
C LYS A 99 10.58 9.61 6.68
N ASN A 100 10.83 9.02 5.53
CA ASN A 100 11.28 9.71 4.31
C ASN A 100 10.27 10.72 3.75
N ASN A 101 8.99 10.56 4.06
CA ASN A 101 7.91 11.39 3.53
C ASN A 101 7.22 12.25 4.62
N GLY A 102 7.81 12.34 5.82
CA GLY A 102 7.25 13.14 6.92
C GLY A 102 5.86 12.69 7.37
N ILE A 103 5.52 11.43 7.14
CA ILE A 103 4.19 10.89 7.42
C ILE A 103 4.06 10.63 8.93
N GLN A 104 3.00 11.15 9.52
CA GLN A 104 2.74 11.05 10.96
C GLN A 104 1.27 10.72 11.25
N THR A 105 0.97 10.47 12.52
CA THR A 105 -0.42 10.32 12.95
C THR A 105 -1.22 11.55 12.56
N GLY A 106 -2.37 11.33 11.91
CA GLY A 106 -3.22 12.40 11.40
C GLY A 106 -2.98 12.77 9.93
N THR A 107 -1.84 12.38 9.33
CA THR A 107 -1.64 12.52 7.88
C THR A 107 -2.69 11.71 7.13
N VAL A 108 -3.33 12.33 6.13
CA VAL A 108 -4.23 11.64 5.21
C VAL A 108 -3.43 11.21 4.00
N ILE A 109 -3.48 9.92 3.68
CA ILE A 109 -2.81 9.35 2.53
C ILE A 109 -3.79 8.64 1.62
N GLN A 110 -3.47 8.61 0.33
CA GLN A 110 -4.08 7.73 -0.64
C GLN A 110 -3.03 6.73 -1.13
N LEU A 111 -3.46 5.49 -1.33
CA LEU A 111 -2.69 4.48 -2.03
C LEU A 111 -3.45 4.09 -3.29
N TRP A 112 -2.81 4.27 -4.44
CA TRP A 112 -3.34 3.91 -5.75
C TRP A 112 -2.64 2.65 -6.23
N ALA A 113 -3.37 1.73 -6.85
CA ALA A 113 -2.83 0.48 -7.37
C ALA A 113 -2.92 0.46 -8.90
N SER A 114 -1.85 0.07 -9.57
CA SER A 114 -1.77 0.02 -11.04
C SER A 114 -0.93 -1.18 -11.49
N ARG A 115 -1.02 -1.49 -12.79
CA ARG A 115 -0.20 -2.51 -13.46
C ARG A 115 0.38 -1.94 -14.75
N PRO A 116 1.44 -1.10 -14.67
CA PRO A 116 1.94 -0.36 -15.82
C PRO A 116 2.31 -1.25 -17.02
N ASN A 117 2.75 -2.49 -16.75
CA ASN A 117 3.15 -3.48 -17.77
C ASN A 117 2.32 -4.78 -17.69
N GLY A 118 1.12 -4.75 -17.07
CA GLY A 118 0.26 -5.93 -16.87
C GLY A 118 0.70 -6.89 -15.76
N ASP A 119 2.00 -7.10 -15.56
CA ASP A 119 2.51 -8.15 -14.67
C ASP A 119 2.81 -7.69 -13.25
N ASN A 120 3.44 -6.52 -13.10
CA ASN A 120 3.93 -6.05 -11.81
C ASN A 120 2.92 -5.11 -11.15
N LEU A 121 2.54 -5.46 -9.92
CA LEU A 121 1.73 -4.60 -9.07
C LEU A 121 2.56 -3.38 -8.64
N CYS A 122 2.04 -2.19 -8.91
CA CYS A 122 2.66 -0.93 -8.51
C CYS A 122 1.69 -0.11 -7.67
N PHE A 123 2.15 0.39 -6.53
CA PHE A 123 1.46 1.33 -5.68
C PHE A 123 2.01 2.73 -5.84
N LYS A 124 1.14 3.73 -5.91
CA LYS A 124 1.52 5.15 -5.84
C LYS A 124 0.96 5.74 -4.55
N LEU A 125 1.86 6.29 -3.73
CA LEU A 125 1.52 6.94 -2.47
C LEU A 125 1.33 8.45 -2.70
N VAL A 126 0.18 8.98 -2.29
CA VAL A 126 -0.15 10.39 -2.38
C VAL A 126 -0.48 10.91 -0.98
N LEU A 127 0.11 12.04 -0.60
CA LEU A 127 -0.24 12.74 0.64
C LEU A 127 -1.32 13.78 0.33
N LYS A 128 -2.37 13.84 1.15
CA LYS A 128 -3.41 14.86 1.03
C LYS A 128 -3.10 15.98 2.01
N SER A 129 -3.06 17.21 1.48
CA SER A 129 -2.97 18.47 2.22
C SER A 129 -4.29 18.82 2.89
#